data_AF-A0A1I0HR25-F1
#
_entry.id   AF-A0A1I0HR25-F1
#
_cell.length_a   1.000
_cell.length_b   1.000
_cell.length_c   1.000
_cell.angle_alpha   90.00
_cell.angle_beta   90.00
_cell.angle_gamma   90.00
#
_symmetry.space_group_name_H-M   'P 1'
#
loop_
_entity.id
_entity.type
_entity.pdbx_description
1 polymer ?
#
loop_
_entity_poly.entity_id
_entity_poly.type
_entity_poly.pdbx_seq_one_letter_code
_entity_poly.pdbx_strand_id
1 'polypeptide(L)'
;MAKSIFTLLELPYGVVDAAQITGVSVTDTGVVCVNGDNRAVAWLEFDDLSTRRKAAKQLTQRVMAAQRGEVVEPMNWEELGYEA
;
A
#
# COMPACT_ATOMS: atom_id res chain seq x y z
N MET A 1 20.87 17.28 -12.53
CA MET A 1 20.88 16.03 -11.74
C MET A 1 19.47 15.47 -11.75
N ALA A 2 19.24 14.29 -12.33
CA ALA A 2 17.97 13.59 -12.16
C ALA A 2 17.94 13.02 -10.73
N LYS A 3 16.90 13.33 -9.96
CA LYS A 3 16.68 12.76 -8.63
C LYS A 3 15.86 11.49 -8.85
N SER A 4 16.43 10.32 -8.60
CA SER A 4 15.67 9.05 -8.70
C SER A 4 14.62 9.02 -7.61
N ILE A 5 13.34 8.98 -7.99
CA ILE A 5 12.21 8.81 -7.08
C ILE A 5 11.91 7.32 -7.02
N PHE A 6 11.92 6.75 -5.83
CA PHE A 6 11.55 5.35 -5.61
C PHE A 6 10.06 5.29 -5.24
N THR A 7 9.26 4.73 -6.15
CA THR A 7 7.80 4.53 -5.98
C THR A 7 7.46 3.10 -5.54
N LEU A 8 8.47 2.26 -5.32
CA LEU A 8 8.27 0.87 -4.92
C LEU A 8 7.76 0.81 -3.48
N LEU A 9 6.76 -0.02 -3.26
CA LEU A 9 6.18 -0.35 -1.98
C LEU A 9 6.43 -1.83 -1.69
N GLU A 10 7.17 -2.09 -0.62
CA GLU A 10 7.41 -3.44 -0.12
C GLU A 10 6.20 -3.89 0.70
N LEU A 11 5.56 -4.96 0.24
CA LEU A 11 4.49 -5.70 0.91
C LEU A 11 5.09 -6.95 1.59
N PRO A 12 4.36 -7.59 2.53
CA PRO A 12 4.85 -8.79 3.21
C PRO A 12 5.19 -9.95 2.28
N TYR A 13 4.60 -9.97 1.08
CA TYR A 13 4.75 -11.06 0.10
C TYR A 13 5.40 -10.63 -1.22
N GLY A 14 5.89 -9.39 -1.34
CA GLY A 14 6.50 -8.93 -2.58
C GLY A 14 6.59 -7.43 -2.71
N VAL A 15 6.92 -6.96 -3.91
CA VAL A 15 7.10 -5.53 -4.19
C VAL A 15 6.16 -5.11 -5.31
N VAL A 16 5.52 -3.95 -5.13
CA VAL A 16 4.61 -3.35 -6.11
C VAL A 16 5.03 -1.90 -6.37
N ASP A 17 4.84 -1.43 -7.60
CA ASP A 17 4.95 -0.02 -7.92
C ASP A 17 3.72 0.73 -7.42
N ALA A 18 3.87 1.52 -6.35
CA ALA A 18 2.76 2.26 -5.75
C ALA A 18 2.20 3.34 -6.68
N ALA A 19 2.96 3.79 -7.69
CA ALA A 19 2.46 4.72 -8.70
C ALA A 19 1.39 4.09 -9.61
N GLN A 20 1.32 2.76 -9.70
CA GLN A 20 0.30 2.05 -10.48
C GLN A 20 -1.02 1.86 -9.73
N ILE A 21 -1.02 2.06 -8.40
CA ILE A 21 -2.22 1.96 -7.58
C ILE A 21 -3.04 3.25 -7.77
N THR A 22 -4.31 3.09 -8.12
CA THR A 22 -5.26 4.21 -8.29
C THR A 22 -6.32 4.22 -7.21
N GLY A 23 -6.54 3.09 -6.50
CA GLY A 23 -7.51 2.99 -5.43
C GLY A 23 -7.05 2.07 -4.30
N VAL A 24 -7.40 2.44 -3.07
CA VAL A 24 -7.21 1.65 -1.86
C VAL A 24 -8.57 1.55 -1.17
N SER A 25 -9.04 0.34 -0.86
CA SER A 25 -10.35 0.13 -0.25
C SER A 25 -10.30 -0.90 0.87
N VAL A 26 -11.09 -0.66 1.92
CA VAL A 26 -11.28 -1.60 3.04
C VAL A 26 -12.44 -2.53 2.72
N THR A 27 -12.25 -3.82 2.97
CA THR A 27 -13.26 -4.87 2.80
C THR A 27 -13.68 -5.47 4.15
N ASP A 28 -14.57 -6.46 4.08
CA ASP A 28 -15.03 -7.27 5.21
C ASP A 28 -13.94 -8.17 5.81
N THR A 29 -12.86 -8.46 5.07
CA THR A 29 -11.74 -9.31 5.52
C THR A 29 -10.36 -8.68 5.37
N GLY A 30 -10.22 -7.55 4.67
CA GLY A 30 -8.91 -7.02 4.34
C GLY A 30 -8.88 -5.62 3.76
N VAL A 31 -7.80 -5.34 3.03
CA VAL A 31 -7.56 -4.12 2.25
C VAL A 31 -7.12 -4.53 0.85
N VAL A 32 -7.74 -3.93 -0.16
CA VAL A 32 -7.41 -4.14 -1.57
C VAL A 32 -6.82 -2.85 -2.17
N CYS A 33 -5.75 -3.01 -2.94
CA CYS A 33 -5.22 -1.98 -3.81
C CYS A 33 -5.54 -2.34 -5.26
N VAL A 34 -6.07 -1.40 -6.03
CA VAL A 34 -6.41 -1.59 -7.44
C VAL A 34 -5.64 -0.63 -8.34
N ASN A 35 -5.43 -1.02 -9.59
CA ASN A 35 -4.86 -0.16 -10.62
C ASN A 35 -5.93 0.54 -11.47
N GLY A 36 -5.51 1.31 -12.48
CA GLY A 36 -6.41 2.04 -13.38
C GLY A 36 -7.40 1.16 -14.17
N ASP A 37 -7.14 -0.14 -14.29
CA ASP A 37 -8.02 -1.13 -14.93
C ASP A 37 -8.95 -1.82 -13.92
N ASN A 38 -9.03 -1.32 -12.68
CA ASN A 38 -9.74 -1.93 -11.55
C ASN A 38 -9.29 -3.36 -11.22
N ARG A 39 -8.06 -3.74 -11.58
CA ARG A 39 -7.49 -5.04 -11.21
C ARG A 39 -6.81 -4.93 -9.86
N ALA A 40 -7.04 -5.91 -9.00
CA ALA A 40 -6.32 -6.01 -7.74
C ALA A 40 -4.83 -6.22 -8.01
N VAL A 41 -4.01 -5.32 -7.47
CA VAL A 41 -2.53 -5.40 -7.51
C VAL A 41 -1.95 -5.80 -6.16
N ALA A 42 -2.70 -5.58 -5.08
CA ALA A 42 -2.38 -6.09 -3.75
C ALA A 42 -3.66 -6.43 -2.99
N TRP A 43 -3.60 -7.51 -2.22
CA TRP A 43 -4.63 -7.92 -1.27
C TRP A 43 -3.96 -8.24 0.07
N LEU A 44 -4.43 -7.63 1.15
CA LEU A 44 -3.90 -7.81 2.50
C LEU A 44 -5.03 -8.20 3.44
N GLU A 45 -4.89 -9.33 4.11
CA GLU A 45 -5.87 -9.83 5.06
C GLU A 45 -5.52 -9.37 6.47
N PHE A 46 -6.55 -9.05 7.26
CA PHE A 46 -6.40 -8.61 8.64
C PHE A 46 -7.61 -9.04 9.45
N ASP A 47 -7.35 -9.61 10.62
CA ASP A 47 -8.38 -10.16 11.50
C ASP A 47 -9.38 -9.08 11.97
N ASP A 48 -8.88 -7.89 12.34
CA ASP A 48 -9.70 -6.84 12.93
C ASP A 48 -9.87 -5.61 12.02
N LEU A 49 -11.04 -4.96 12.14
CA LEU A 49 -11.41 -3.80 11.34
C LEU A 49 -10.53 -2.57 11.62
N SER A 50 -9.99 -2.44 12.83
CA SER A 50 -9.15 -1.30 13.21
C SER A 50 -7.83 -1.34 12.43
N THR A 51 -7.19 -2.52 12.41
CA THR A 51 -5.96 -2.76 11.66
C THR A 51 -6.17 -2.60 10.17
N ARG A 52 -7.29 -3.06 9.59
CA ARG A 52 -7.63 -2.79 8.17
C ARG A 52 -7.67 -1.30 7.86
N ARG A 53 -8.35 -0.50 8.67
CA ARG A 53 -8.46 0.95 8.48
C ARG A 53 -7.10 1.63 8.60
N LYS A 54 -6.28 1.17 9.55
CA LYS A 54 -4.91 1.65 9.75
C LYS A 54 -4.02 1.34 8.56
N ALA A 55 -4.04 0.10 8.08
CA ALA A 55 -3.32 -0.33 6.89
C ALA A 55 -3.76 0.46 5.65
N ALA A 56 -5.07 0.59 5.42
CA ALA A 56 -5.61 1.36 4.30
C ALA A 56 -5.17 2.83 4.34
N LYS A 57 -5.14 3.46 5.53
CA LYS A 57 -4.63 4.82 5.69
C LYS A 57 -3.14 4.92 5.34
N GLN A 58 -2.32 4.00 5.87
CA GLN A 58 -0.89 3.96 5.59
C GLN A 58 -0.59 3.75 4.09
N LEU A 59 -1.31 2.83 3.45
CA LEU A 59 -1.24 2.55 2.02
C LEU A 59 -1.65 3.77 1.20
N THR A 60 -2.77 4.41 1.54
CA THR A 60 -3.26 5.61 0.85
C THR A 60 -2.22 6.72 0.86
N GLN A 61 -1.57 6.97 2.01
CA GLN A 61 -0.53 7.99 2.12
C GLN A 61 0.66 7.71 1.19
N ARG A 62 1.09 6.46 1.10
CA ARG A 62 2.23 6.02 0.27
C ARG A 62 1.90 6.04 -1.21
N VAL A 63 0.71 5.58 -1.59
CA VAL A 63 0.20 5.69 -2.95
C VAL A 63 0.14 7.15 -3.39
N MET A 64 -0.41 8.04 -2.55
CA MET A 64 -0.45 9.46 -2.88
C MET A 64 0.95 10.10 -2.95
N ALA A 65 1.90 9.68 -2.10
CA ALA A 65 3.30 10.13 -2.20
C ALA A 65 3.92 9.70 -3.53
N ALA A 66 3.77 8.42 -3.91
CA ALA A 66 4.25 7.90 -5.19
C ALA A 66 3.67 8.67 -6.39
N GLN A 67 2.36 8.92 -6.38
CA GLN A 67 1.67 9.69 -7.42
C GLN A 67 2.14 11.15 -7.53
N ARG A 68 2.64 11.74 -6.43
CA ARG A 68 3.25 13.08 -6.42
C ARG A 68 4.74 13.07 -6.81
N GLY A 69 5.33 11.91 -7.07
CA GLY A 69 6.76 11.78 -7.30
C GLY A 69 7.58 12.02 -6.03
N GLU A 70 7.02 11.72 -4.85
CA GLU A 70 7.73 11.76 -3.57
C GLU A 70 8.33 10.40 -3.25
N VAL A 71 9.31 10.38 -2.35
CA VAL A 71 9.89 9.12 -1.85
C VAL A 71 8.81 8.39 -1.04
N VAL A 72 8.58 7.12 -1.39
CA VAL A 72 7.66 6.26 -0.64
C VAL A 72 8.37 5.71 0.59
N GLU A 73 7.87 6.05 1.77
CA GLU A 73 8.37 5.47 3.02
C GLU A 73 7.93 4.00 3.19
N PRO A 74 8.78 3.12 3.74
CA PRO A 74 8.41 1.75 4.05
C PRO A 74 7.17 1.67 4.95
N MET A 75 6.41 0.59 4.81
CA MET A 75 5.30 0.26 5.71
C MET A 75 5.83 -0.30 7.03
N ASN A 76 5.19 0.05 8.14
CA ASN A 76 5.47 -0.61 9.42
C ASN A 76 4.60 -1.88 9.53
N TRP A 77 5.12 -2.99 9.03
CA TRP A 77 4.40 -4.26 8.97
C TRP A 77 4.21 -4.90 10.34
N GLU A 78 5.18 -4.76 11.25
CA GLU A 78 5.08 -5.21 12.64
C GLU A 78 3.90 -4.56 13.38
N GLU A 79 3.72 -3.25 13.19
CA GLU A 79 2.59 -2.49 13.75
C GLU A 79 1.22 -2.97 13.21
N LEU A 80 1.22 -3.68 12.08
CA LEU A 80 0.04 -4.22 11.42
C LEU A 80 -0.12 -5.74 11.62
N GLY A 81 0.72 -6.36 12.45
CA GLY A 81 0.62 -7.78 12.80
C GLY A 81 1.32 -8.75 11.85
N TYR A 82 2.17 -8.26 10.93
CA TYR A 82 3.02 -9.10 10.10
C TYR A 82 4.41 -9.24 10.73
N GLU A 83 4.96 -10.46 10.74
CA GLU A 83 6.34 -10.70 11.19
C GLU A 83 7.33 -10.13 10.15
N ALA A 84 8.41 -9.50 10.64
CA ALA A 84 9.48 -8.89 9.82
C ALA A 84 10.41 -9.91 9.17
#